data_AF-A0A1I8N217-F1
#
_entry.id   AF-A0A1I8N217-F1
#
_cell.length_a   1.000
_cell.length_b   1.000
_cell.length_c   1.000
_cell.angle_alpha   90.00
_cell.angle_beta   90.00
_cell.angle_gamma   90.00
#
_symmetry.space_group_name_H-M   'P 1'
#
loop_
_entity.id
_entity.type
_entity.pdbx_description
1 polymer ?
#
loop_
_entity_poly.entity_id
_entity_poly.type
_entity_poly.pdbx_seq_one_letter_code
_entity_poly.pdbx_strand_id
1 'polypeptide(L)'
;MNCNIILIAFASLCCAVTKAKTNSLFSSSSDSLANHEEYLKCFNNYVKNINAISATYNSDLSKCTETSQQNEIAAEVAATEPKDDLTNKVNIFCTVLEQCQQPSLTIENSLQCYITEGLNGANVLLDILTTANQQLMEFEEILRQLIGQKIDCAQQASDKYMQNVAMAYLELNNCFLQKSGVPTIPPFLGF
;
A
#
# COMPACT_ATOMS: atom_id res chain seq x y z
N MET A 1 5.34 -16.99 21.85
CA MET A 1 6.00 -15.87 22.56
C MET A 1 7.43 -16.28 22.86
N ASN A 2 8.36 -15.87 22.00
CA ASN A 2 9.83 -15.83 22.22
C ASN A 2 10.49 -15.59 20.85
N CYS A 3 10.90 -14.35 20.60
CA CYS A 3 11.98 -14.06 19.65
C CYS A 3 12.63 -12.76 20.09
N ASN A 4 13.51 -12.87 21.09
CA ASN A 4 14.38 -11.79 21.53
C ASN A 4 15.78 -12.38 21.78
N ILE A 5 16.43 -12.81 20.69
CA ILE A 5 17.83 -13.28 20.69
C ILE A 5 18.47 -12.91 19.34
N ILE A 6 18.40 -11.64 18.92
CA ILE A 6 19.28 -11.12 17.86
C ILE A 6 19.56 -9.64 18.16
N LEU A 7 20.24 -9.35 19.27
CA LEU A 7 20.72 -7.98 19.55
C LEU A 7 22.03 -7.91 20.34
N ILE A 8 22.80 -9.01 20.43
CA ILE A 8 24.06 -9.06 21.20
C ILE A 8 25.29 -9.41 20.34
N ALA A 9 25.16 -9.60 19.03
CA ALA A 9 26.28 -10.08 18.21
C ALA A 9 27.24 -9.00 17.64
N PHE A 10 27.00 -7.70 17.85
CA PHE A 10 27.85 -6.65 17.24
C PHE A 10 28.77 -5.88 18.19
N ALA A 11 28.79 -6.20 19.49
CA ALA A 11 29.56 -5.44 20.49
C ALA A 11 30.93 -6.05 20.90
N SER A 12 31.33 -7.23 20.40
CA SER A 12 32.48 -7.96 20.99
C SER A 12 33.75 -8.05 20.12
N LEU A 13 33.90 -7.27 19.05
CA LEU A 13 35.13 -7.27 18.24
C LEU A 13 36.05 -6.05 18.45
N CYS A 14 35.94 -5.34 19.59
CA CYS A 14 36.73 -4.14 19.85
C CYS A 14 37.99 -4.33 20.74
N CYS A 15 38.25 -5.50 21.32
CA CYS A 15 39.38 -5.65 22.26
C CYS A 15 40.05 -7.02 22.19
N ALA A 16 40.90 -7.27 21.18
CA ALA A 16 41.94 -8.30 21.29
C ALA A 16 43.03 -8.18 20.20
N VAL A 17 43.92 -7.19 20.28
CA VAL A 17 45.34 -7.37 19.89
C VAL A 17 46.21 -6.45 20.75
N THR A 18 46.90 -7.01 21.75
CA THR A 18 47.96 -6.33 22.51
C THR A 18 49.34 -6.65 21.92
N LYS A 19 50.09 -5.56 21.66
CA LYS A 19 51.56 -5.43 21.66
C LYS A 19 52.41 -6.51 20.98
N ALA A 20 52.79 -6.23 19.74
CA ALA A 20 54.12 -6.62 19.23
C ALA A 20 54.73 -5.45 18.44
N LYS A 21 55.70 -4.79 19.08
CA LYS A 21 56.92 -4.17 18.51
C LYS A 21 56.76 -3.34 17.22
N THR A 22 56.66 -2.01 17.36
CA THR A 22 57.03 -1.07 16.28
C THR A 22 57.67 0.20 16.84
N ASN A 23 59.00 0.17 16.97
CA ASN A 23 59.85 1.36 16.89
C ASN A 23 59.91 1.75 15.40
N SER A 24 58.93 2.53 14.92
CA SER A 24 59.00 3.36 13.70
C SER A 24 57.64 4.05 13.46
N LEU A 25 57.28 5.02 14.30
CA LEU A 25 56.01 5.76 14.18
C LEU A 25 56.26 7.26 14.31
N PHE A 26 56.94 7.88 13.35
CA PHE A 26 56.92 9.34 13.14
C PHE A 26 57.17 9.71 11.67
N SER A 27 56.47 9.05 10.75
CA SER A 27 56.49 9.41 9.32
C SER A 27 55.18 9.04 8.61
N SER A 28 54.01 9.34 9.19
CA SER A 28 52.70 9.23 8.49
C SER A 28 51.55 10.00 9.17
N SER A 29 51.80 11.10 9.89
CA SER A 29 50.71 11.81 10.61
C SER A 29 49.76 12.56 9.68
N SER A 30 50.24 13.09 8.55
CA SER A 30 49.40 13.77 7.55
C SER A 30 48.50 12.81 6.79
N ASP A 31 49.02 11.65 6.38
CA ASP A 31 48.26 10.66 5.60
C ASP A 31 47.21 9.96 6.46
N SER A 32 47.49 9.75 7.75
CA SER A 32 46.50 9.23 8.70
C SER A 32 45.35 10.21 8.99
N LEU A 33 45.62 11.52 8.97
CA LEU A 33 44.60 12.56 9.21
C LEU A 33 43.77 12.85 7.95
N ALA A 34 44.40 12.88 6.77
CA ALA A 34 43.72 13.04 5.48
C ALA A 34 42.76 11.88 5.21
N ASN A 35 43.20 10.64 5.48
CA ASN A 35 42.33 9.46 5.40
C ASN A 35 41.15 9.58 6.39
N HIS A 36 41.38 10.01 7.63
CA HIS A 36 40.31 10.15 8.64
C HIS A 36 39.21 11.14 8.24
N GLU A 37 39.57 12.28 7.65
CA GLU A 37 38.59 13.28 7.19
C GLU A 37 37.77 12.78 5.99
N GLU A 38 38.37 12.03 5.08
CA GLU A 38 37.67 11.39 3.95
C GLU A 38 36.71 10.29 4.42
N TYR A 39 37.13 9.43 5.35
CA TYR A 39 36.25 8.43 5.97
C TYR A 39 35.01 9.07 6.59
N LEU A 40 35.19 10.18 7.33
CA LEU A 40 34.08 10.92 7.92
C LEU A 40 33.15 11.53 6.86
N LYS A 41 33.70 12.06 5.76
CA LYS A 41 32.89 12.58 4.63
C LYS A 41 32.06 11.48 3.98
N CYS A 42 32.67 10.32 3.68
CA CYS A 42 31.97 9.15 3.14
C CYS A 42 30.84 8.69 4.07
N PHE A 43 31.11 8.56 5.36
CA PHE A 43 30.11 8.13 6.35
C PHE A 43 28.98 9.14 6.50
N ASN A 44 29.29 10.43 6.61
CA ASN A 44 28.28 11.48 6.71
C ASN A 44 27.38 11.52 5.47
N ASN A 45 27.95 11.28 4.28
CA ASN A 45 27.17 11.17 3.06
C ASN A 45 26.26 9.94 3.06
N TYR A 46 26.78 8.78 3.46
CA TYR A 46 25.99 7.57 3.61
C TYR A 46 24.80 7.76 4.57
N VAL A 47 25.01 8.39 5.73
CA VAL A 47 23.93 8.70 6.68
C VAL A 47 22.86 9.58 6.04
N LYS A 48 23.26 10.61 5.28
CA LYS A 48 22.31 11.45 4.53
C LYS A 48 21.52 10.64 3.51
N ASN A 49 22.19 9.77 2.76
CA ASN A 49 21.56 8.93 1.74
C ASN A 49 20.54 7.97 2.38
N ILE A 50 20.90 7.29 3.47
CA ILE A 50 19.96 6.38 4.16
C ILE A 50 18.74 7.12 4.71
N ASN A 51 18.93 8.34 5.25
CA ASN A 51 17.80 9.16 5.71
C ASN A 51 16.88 9.55 4.54
N ALA A 52 17.44 9.94 3.40
CA ALA A 52 16.66 10.27 2.20
C ALA A 52 15.92 9.05 1.63
N ILE A 53 16.56 7.89 1.59
CA ILE A 53 15.95 6.62 1.16
C ILE A 53 14.79 6.24 2.08
N SER A 54 14.98 6.35 3.39
CA SER A 54 13.93 6.08 4.38
C SER A 54 12.75 7.04 4.26
N ALA A 55 13.01 8.33 4.04
CA ALA A 55 11.97 9.33 3.84
C ALA A 55 11.16 9.06 2.55
N THR A 56 11.83 8.65 1.48
CA THR A 56 11.19 8.29 0.21
C THR A 56 10.30 7.06 0.38
N TYR A 57 10.80 6.01 1.02
CA TYR A 57 10.03 4.81 1.31
C TYR A 57 8.74 5.11 2.09
N ASN A 58 8.85 5.92 3.15
CA ASN A 58 7.67 6.34 3.93
C ASN A 58 6.68 7.13 3.07
N SER A 59 7.17 8.04 2.22
CA SER A 59 6.30 8.81 1.31
C SER A 59 5.59 7.90 0.31
N ASP A 60 6.28 6.92 -0.27
CA ASP A 60 5.70 6.00 -1.24
C ASP A 60 4.64 5.10 -0.60
N LEU A 61 4.88 4.59 0.61
CA LEU A 61 3.88 3.83 1.36
C LEU A 61 2.62 4.66 1.69
N SER A 62 2.80 5.92 2.09
CA SER A 62 1.68 6.83 2.33
C SER A 62 0.86 7.03 1.06
N LYS A 63 1.51 7.28 -0.09
CA LYS A 63 0.82 7.40 -1.38
C LYS A 63 0.06 6.14 -1.78
N CYS A 64 0.64 4.96 -1.58
CA CYS A 64 -0.06 3.69 -1.85
C CYS A 64 -1.35 3.59 -1.02
N THR A 65 -1.30 4.00 0.25
CA THR A 65 -2.46 3.96 1.14
C THR A 65 -3.52 4.98 0.75
N GLU A 66 -3.12 6.22 0.48
CA GLU A 66 -4.03 7.30 0.05
C GLU A 66 -4.71 6.95 -1.28
N THR A 67 -3.96 6.43 -2.24
CA THR A 67 -4.49 6.03 -3.54
C THR A 67 -5.50 4.89 -3.39
N SER A 68 -5.19 3.88 -2.57
CA SER A 68 -6.13 2.79 -2.28
C SER A 68 -7.44 3.31 -1.70
N GLN A 69 -7.38 4.22 -0.71
CA GLN A 69 -8.56 4.80 -0.09
C GLN A 69 -9.40 5.62 -1.09
N GLN A 70 -8.75 6.42 -1.94
CA GLN A 70 -9.45 7.16 -2.99
C GLN A 70 -10.15 6.24 -3.98
N ASN A 71 -9.50 5.14 -4.37
CA ASN A 71 -10.08 4.16 -5.27
C ASN A 71 -11.24 3.40 -4.63
N GLU A 72 -11.17 3.06 -3.35
CA GLU A 72 -12.27 2.46 -2.59
C GLU A 72 -13.49 3.39 -2.56
N ILE A 73 -13.29 4.67 -2.26
CA ILE A 73 -14.37 5.68 -2.29
C ILE A 73 -14.95 5.80 -3.70
N ALA A 74 -14.11 5.84 -4.74
CA ALA A 74 -14.57 5.92 -6.12
C ALA A 74 -15.41 4.70 -6.52
N ALA A 75 -15.04 3.50 -6.06
CA ALA A 75 -15.80 2.28 -6.29
C ALA A 75 -17.17 2.33 -5.61
N GLU A 76 -17.26 2.80 -4.36
CA GLU A 76 -18.55 2.98 -3.68
C GLU A 76 -19.46 3.99 -4.39
N VAL A 77 -18.89 5.11 -4.83
CA VAL A 77 -19.63 6.12 -5.61
C VAL A 77 -20.16 5.52 -6.91
N ALA A 78 -19.33 4.76 -7.63
CA ALA A 78 -19.75 4.09 -8.86
C ALA A 78 -20.86 3.04 -8.64
N ALA A 79 -20.88 2.38 -7.47
CA ALA A 79 -21.92 1.42 -7.11
C ALA A 79 -23.26 2.05 -6.69
N THR A 80 -23.32 3.38 -6.53
CA THR A 80 -24.52 4.07 -6.04
C THR A 80 -25.66 4.03 -7.06
N GLU A 81 -25.41 4.36 -8.33
CA GLU A 81 -26.43 4.35 -9.38
C GLU A 81 -27.05 2.95 -9.59
N PRO A 82 -26.26 1.86 -9.74
CA PRO A 82 -26.80 0.50 -9.83
C PRO A 82 -27.67 0.10 -8.63
N LYS A 83 -27.28 0.51 -7.42
CA LYS A 83 -28.06 0.28 -6.19
C LYS A 83 -29.37 1.07 -6.19
N ASP A 84 -29.34 2.31 -6.67
CA ASP A 84 -30.52 3.17 -6.75
C ASP A 84 -31.51 2.66 -7.81
N ASP A 85 -31.03 2.08 -8.91
CA ASP A 85 -31.87 1.39 -9.90
C ASP A 85 -32.62 0.20 -9.29
N LEU A 86 -31.96 -0.62 -8.48
CA LEU A 86 -32.63 -1.69 -7.74
C LEU A 86 -33.68 -1.14 -6.76
N THR A 87 -33.34 -0.05 -6.07
CA THR A 87 -34.26 0.63 -5.14
C THR A 87 -35.50 1.14 -5.89
N ASN A 88 -35.32 1.72 -7.07
CA ASN A 88 -36.42 2.17 -7.92
C ASN A 88 -37.30 1.02 -8.39
N LYS A 89 -36.71 -0.11 -8.82
CA LYS A 89 -37.47 -1.32 -9.19
C LYS A 89 -38.34 -1.82 -8.04
N VAL A 90 -37.79 -1.88 -6.82
CA VAL A 90 -38.53 -2.25 -5.61
C VAL A 90 -39.70 -1.29 -5.37
N ASN A 91 -39.44 0.02 -5.43
CA ASN A 91 -40.47 1.03 -5.19
C ASN A 91 -41.62 0.95 -6.20
N ILE A 92 -41.30 0.80 -7.49
CA ILE A 92 -42.31 0.63 -8.55
C ILE A 92 -43.17 -0.60 -8.26
N PHE A 93 -42.55 -1.73 -7.90
CA PHE A 93 -43.28 -2.94 -7.55
C PHE A 93 -44.21 -2.74 -6.34
N CYS A 94 -43.73 -2.09 -5.27
CA CYS A 94 -44.55 -1.77 -4.11
C CYS A 94 -45.75 -0.88 -4.48
N THR A 95 -45.54 0.16 -5.29
CA THR A 95 -46.61 1.05 -5.75
C THR A 95 -47.66 0.31 -6.57
N VAL A 96 -47.28 -0.68 -7.38
CA VAL A 96 -48.25 -1.51 -8.12
C VAL A 96 -49.12 -2.30 -7.15
N LEU A 97 -48.55 -2.90 -6.10
CA LEU A 97 -49.34 -3.64 -5.10
C LEU A 97 -50.26 -2.73 -4.28
N GLU A 98 -49.86 -1.50 -3.99
CA GLU A 98 -50.72 -0.51 -3.33
C GLU A 98 -51.99 -0.19 -4.14
N GLN A 99 -51.95 -0.29 -5.47
CA GLN A 99 -53.13 -0.11 -6.31
C GLN A 99 -54.19 -1.20 -6.08
N CYS A 100 -53.80 -2.39 -5.63
CA CYS A 100 -54.74 -3.45 -5.28
C CYS A 100 -55.49 -3.17 -3.96
N GLN A 101 -55.08 -2.17 -3.18
CA GLN A 101 -55.72 -1.73 -1.94
C GLN A 101 -56.75 -0.61 -2.13
N GLN A 102 -56.98 -0.17 -3.38
CA GLN A 102 -57.83 0.99 -3.63
C GLN A 102 -59.28 0.76 -3.15
N PRO A 103 -59.85 1.66 -2.32
CA PRO A 103 -61.20 1.49 -1.77
C PRO A 103 -62.31 1.42 -2.82
N SER A 104 -62.03 1.87 -4.04
CA SER A 104 -62.95 1.84 -5.18
C SER A 104 -63.06 0.45 -5.82
N LEU A 105 -62.16 -0.49 -5.52
CA LEU A 105 -62.22 -1.85 -6.02
C LEU A 105 -63.23 -2.68 -5.24
N THR A 106 -63.96 -3.55 -5.94
CA THR A 106 -64.72 -4.62 -5.29
C THR A 106 -63.74 -5.63 -4.67
N ILE A 107 -64.22 -6.43 -3.71
CA ILE A 107 -63.41 -7.48 -3.08
C ILE A 107 -62.85 -8.45 -4.15
N GLU A 108 -63.69 -8.87 -5.10
CA GLU A 108 -63.28 -9.76 -6.18
C GLU A 108 -62.17 -9.15 -7.05
N ASN A 109 -62.33 -7.88 -7.46
CA ASN A 109 -61.33 -7.20 -8.29
C ASN A 109 -60.02 -6.95 -7.53
N SER A 110 -60.10 -6.63 -6.23
CA SER A 110 -58.93 -6.48 -5.37
C SER A 110 -58.15 -7.80 -5.24
N LEU A 111 -58.85 -8.92 -4.99
CA LEU A 111 -58.22 -10.24 -4.95
C LEU A 111 -57.61 -10.64 -6.30
N GLN A 112 -58.30 -10.39 -7.42
CA GLN A 112 -57.78 -10.66 -8.75
C GLN A 112 -56.55 -9.79 -9.08
N CYS A 113 -56.53 -8.54 -8.63
CA CYS A 113 -55.36 -7.66 -8.72
C CYS A 113 -54.17 -8.26 -7.97
N TYR A 114 -54.33 -8.68 -6.71
CA TYR A 114 -53.27 -9.32 -5.95
C TYR A 114 -52.76 -10.62 -6.59
N ILE A 115 -53.65 -11.43 -7.15
CA ILE A 115 -53.25 -12.66 -7.87
C ILE A 115 -52.38 -12.30 -9.07
N THR A 116 -52.80 -11.32 -9.88
CA THR A 116 -52.12 -10.94 -11.11
C THR A 116 -50.79 -10.23 -10.83
N GLU A 117 -50.82 -9.18 -10.01
CA GLU A 117 -49.65 -8.39 -9.69
C GLU A 117 -48.69 -9.11 -8.73
N GLY A 118 -49.19 -10.00 -7.89
CA GLY A 118 -48.34 -10.88 -7.08
C GLY A 118 -47.53 -11.86 -7.94
N LEU A 119 -48.14 -12.44 -8.99
CA LEU A 119 -47.43 -13.31 -9.94
C LEU A 119 -46.41 -12.53 -10.77
N ASN A 120 -46.78 -11.35 -11.28
CA ASN A 120 -45.83 -10.47 -11.99
C ASN A 120 -44.69 -10.04 -11.05
N GLY A 121 -45.04 -9.72 -9.80
CA GLY A 121 -44.14 -9.35 -8.73
C GLY A 121 -43.09 -10.40 -8.41
N ALA A 122 -43.46 -11.68 -8.42
CA ALA A 122 -42.51 -12.77 -8.19
C ALA A 122 -41.36 -12.75 -9.22
N ASN A 123 -41.65 -12.45 -10.48
CA ASN A 123 -40.62 -12.33 -11.52
C ASN A 123 -39.75 -11.08 -11.30
N VAL A 124 -40.35 -9.95 -10.93
CA VAL A 124 -39.61 -8.71 -10.62
C VAL A 124 -38.68 -8.90 -9.42
N LEU A 125 -39.15 -9.56 -8.36
CA LEU A 125 -38.33 -9.87 -7.19
C LEU A 125 -37.18 -10.83 -7.52
N LEU A 126 -37.40 -11.79 -8.41
CA LEU A 126 -36.33 -12.67 -8.89
C LEU A 126 -35.28 -11.91 -9.70
N ASP A 127 -35.70 -10.99 -10.57
CA ASP A 127 -34.80 -10.10 -11.32
C ASP A 127 -33.99 -9.21 -10.39
N ILE A 128 -34.63 -8.59 -9.39
CA ILE A 128 -33.96 -7.78 -8.37
C ILE A 128 -32.92 -8.62 -7.61
N LEU A 129 -33.30 -9.81 -7.14
CA LEU A 129 -32.40 -10.70 -6.40
C LEU A 129 -31.18 -11.10 -7.24
N THR A 130 -31.41 -11.53 -8.48
CA THR A 130 -30.33 -11.98 -9.37
C THR A 130 -29.40 -10.83 -9.75
N THR A 131 -29.97 -9.66 -10.07
CA THR A 131 -29.20 -8.45 -10.39
C THR A 131 -28.41 -7.95 -9.18
N ALA A 132 -29.01 -7.92 -7.98
CA ALA A 132 -28.33 -7.50 -6.76
C ALA A 132 -27.15 -8.43 -6.43
N ASN A 133 -27.31 -9.74 -6.58
CA ASN A 133 -26.22 -10.69 -6.38
C ASN A 133 -25.09 -10.48 -7.40
N GLN A 134 -25.42 -10.24 -8.67
CA GLN A 134 -24.42 -9.94 -9.69
C GLN A 134 -23.64 -8.67 -9.38
N GLN A 135 -24.35 -7.58 -9.04
CA GLN A 135 -23.73 -6.30 -8.67
C GLN A 135 -22.86 -6.44 -7.42
N LEU A 136 -23.30 -7.21 -6.42
CA LEU A 136 -22.50 -7.47 -5.23
C LEU A 136 -21.21 -8.24 -5.55
N MET A 137 -21.29 -9.30 -6.36
CA MET A 137 -20.11 -10.07 -6.77
C MET A 137 -19.11 -9.21 -7.56
N GLU A 138 -19.62 -8.37 -8.46
CA GLU A 138 -18.78 -7.43 -9.22
C GLU A 138 -18.09 -6.42 -8.28
N PHE A 139 -18.83 -5.84 -7.34
CA PHE A 139 -18.28 -4.91 -6.37
C PHE A 139 -17.23 -5.56 -5.46
N GLU A 140 -17.49 -6.78 -4.95
CA GLU A 140 -16.51 -7.54 -4.17
C GLU A 140 -15.22 -7.82 -4.94
N GLU A 141 -15.33 -8.12 -6.24
CA GLU A 141 -14.17 -8.35 -7.10
C GLU A 141 -13.36 -7.06 -7.30
N ILE A 142 -14.03 -5.92 -7.51
CA ILE A 142 -13.37 -4.61 -7.55
C ILE A 142 -12.59 -4.38 -6.25
N LEU A 143 -13.19 -4.62 -5.08
CA LEU A 143 -12.50 -4.44 -3.80
C LEU A 143 -11.29 -5.37 -3.66
N ARG A 144 -11.38 -6.64 -4.09
CA ARG A 144 -10.24 -7.56 -4.09
C ARG A 144 -9.10 -7.06 -4.97
N GLN A 145 -9.41 -6.53 -6.15
CA GLN A 145 -8.41 -5.96 -7.04
C GLN A 145 -7.72 -4.74 -6.42
N LEU A 146 -8.47 -3.85 -5.77
CA LEU A 146 -7.91 -2.70 -5.06
C LEU A 146 -6.96 -3.12 -3.92
N ILE A 147 -7.35 -4.14 -3.14
CA ILE A 147 -6.48 -4.71 -2.11
C ILE A 147 -5.19 -5.27 -2.73
N GLY A 148 -5.30 -6.00 -3.85
CA GLY A 148 -4.16 -6.51 -4.60
C GLY A 148 -3.21 -5.39 -5.05
N GLN A 149 -3.76 -4.34 -5.66
CA GLN A 149 -2.99 -3.17 -6.10
C GLN A 149 -2.27 -2.47 -4.94
N LYS A 150 -2.92 -2.36 -3.78
CA LYS A 150 -2.28 -1.78 -2.57
C LYS A 150 -1.10 -2.63 -2.10
N ILE A 151 -1.26 -3.95 -2.07
CA ILE A 151 -0.18 -4.88 -1.68
C ILE A 151 0.98 -4.77 -2.67
N ASP A 152 0.70 -4.79 -3.97
CA ASP A 152 1.72 -4.68 -5.02
C ASP A 152 2.48 -3.34 -4.93
N CYS A 153 1.76 -2.24 -4.70
CA CYS A 153 2.35 -0.92 -4.51
C CYS A 153 3.30 -0.89 -3.30
N ALA A 154 2.86 -1.43 -2.16
CA ALA A 154 3.68 -1.51 -0.95
C ALA A 154 4.91 -2.41 -1.13
N GLN A 155 4.76 -3.52 -1.85
CA GLN A 155 5.87 -4.42 -2.18
C GLN A 155 6.90 -3.72 -3.07
N GLN A 156 6.46 -3.00 -4.11
CA GLN A 156 7.35 -2.24 -4.98
C GLN A 156 8.13 -1.16 -4.20
N ALA A 157 7.47 -0.47 -3.26
CA ALA A 157 8.15 0.49 -2.39
C ALA A 157 9.22 -0.18 -1.52
N SER A 158 8.92 -1.36 -0.97
CA SER A 158 9.86 -2.17 -0.18
C SER A 158 11.06 -2.64 -1.01
N ASP A 159 10.82 -3.14 -2.22
CA ASP A 159 11.88 -3.60 -3.13
C ASP A 159 12.82 -2.44 -3.51
N LYS A 160 12.24 -1.28 -3.85
CA LYS A 160 13.01 -0.05 -4.11
C LYS A 160 13.84 0.37 -2.90
N TYR A 161 13.26 0.35 -1.70
CA TYR A 161 13.99 0.65 -0.46
C TYR A 161 15.19 -0.28 -0.28
N MET A 162 15.00 -1.60 -0.40
CA MET A 162 16.07 -2.59 -0.23
C MET A 162 17.18 -2.41 -1.27
N GLN A 163 16.82 -2.17 -2.53
CA GLN A 163 17.78 -1.89 -3.61
C GLN A 163 18.58 -0.62 -3.32
N ASN A 164 17.92 0.46 -2.93
CA ASN A 164 18.56 1.73 -2.66
C ASN A 164 19.50 1.66 -1.44
N VAL A 165 19.10 0.94 -0.38
CA VAL A 165 19.97 0.70 0.78
C VAL A 165 21.21 -0.10 0.36
N ALA A 166 21.05 -1.17 -0.43
CA ALA A 166 22.17 -1.96 -0.92
C ALA A 166 23.14 -1.13 -1.76
N MET A 167 22.63 -0.25 -2.63
CA MET A 167 23.45 0.68 -3.40
C MET A 167 24.18 1.69 -2.51
N ALA A 168 23.51 2.28 -1.51
CA ALA A 168 24.14 3.20 -0.58
C ALA A 168 25.30 2.54 0.20
N TYR A 169 25.17 1.27 0.56
CA TYR A 169 26.26 0.49 1.16
C TYR A 169 27.43 0.25 0.19
N LEU A 170 27.15 -0.06 -1.07
CA LEU A 170 28.18 -0.23 -2.10
C LEU A 170 28.94 1.08 -2.33
N GLU A 171 28.24 2.20 -2.40
CA GLU A 171 28.82 3.54 -2.53
C GLU A 171 29.70 3.89 -1.32
N LEU A 172 29.24 3.61 -0.10
CA LEU A 172 30.04 3.79 1.11
C LEU A 172 31.35 3.00 1.03
N ASN A 173 31.28 1.72 0.67
CA ASN A 173 32.46 0.87 0.55
C ASN A 173 33.42 1.36 -0.54
N ASN A 174 32.90 1.79 -1.69
CA ASN A 174 33.72 2.34 -2.77
C ASN A 174 34.39 3.68 -2.38
N CYS A 175 33.68 4.51 -1.61
CA CYS A 175 34.20 5.77 -1.07
C CYS A 175 35.35 5.51 -0.08
N PHE A 176 35.20 4.53 0.81
CA PHE A 176 36.27 4.11 1.73
C PHE A 176 37.50 3.54 1.02
N LEU A 177 37.30 2.81 -0.07
CA LEU A 177 38.39 2.25 -0.87
C LEU A 177 39.01 3.28 -1.85
N GLN A 178 38.56 4.54 -1.82
CA GLN A 178 38.95 5.62 -2.75
C GLN A 178 38.80 5.21 -4.23
N LYS A 179 37.94 4.22 -4.52
CA LYS A 179 37.67 3.74 -5.89
C LYS A 179 36.78 4.70 -6.68
N SER A 180 36.08 5.57 -5.97
CA SER A 180 35.25 6.65 -6.47
C SER A 180 35.34 7.81 -5.48
N GLY A 181 35.35 9.05 -5.97
CA GLY A 181 35.27 10.24 -5.10
C GLY A 181 34.00 10.23 -4.25
N VAL A 182 33.92 11.11 -3.24
CA VAL A 182 32.74 11.21 -2.35
C VAL A 182 31.47 11.37 -3.21
N PRO A 183 30.51 10.43 -3.15
CA PRO A 183 29.27 10.53 -3.91
C PRO A 183 28.53 11.80 -3.49
N THR A 184 28.15 12.67 -4.43
CA THR A 184 27.57 13.99 -4.11
C THR A 184 26.05 14.00 -4.12
N ILE A 185 25.40 12.91 -4.53
CA ILE A 185 23.94 12.83 -4.71
C ILE A 185 23.48 11.43 -4.30
N PRO A 186 22.35 11.28 -3.58
CA PRO A 186 21.73 9.97 -3.44
C PRO A 186 21.37 9.43 -4.84
N PRO A 187 21.79 8.20 -5.18
CA PRO A 187 21.44 7.61 -6.45
C PRO A 187 19.91 7.41 -6.42
N PHE A 188 19.20 8.00 -7.38
CA PHE A 188 17.78 7.73 -7.70
C PHE A 188 16.68 8.43 -6.87
N LEU A 189 16.76 9.75 -6.69
CA LEU A 189 15.56 10.59 -6.50
C LEU A 189 14.76 10.82 -7.80
N GLY A 190 14.98 10.02 -8.85
CA GLY A 190 14.34 10.19 -10.15
C GLY A 190 14.17 8.87 -10.88
N PHE A 191 13.02 8.23 -10.68
CA PHE A 191 12.29 7.42 -11.65
C PHE A 191 10.79 7.53 -11.34
#